data_AF-A0A7S9HD28-F1
#
_entry.id   AF-A0A7S9HD28-F1
#
_cell.length_a   1.000
_cell.length_b   1.000
_cell.length_c   1.000
_cell.angle_alpha   90.00
_cell.angle_beta   90.00
_cell.angle_gamma   90.00
#
_symmetry.space_group_name_H-M   'P 1'
#
loop_
_entity.id
_entity.type
_entity.pdbx_description
1 polymer ?
#
loop_
_entity_poly.entity_id
_entity_poly.type
_entity_poly.pdbx_seq_one_letter_code
_entity_poly.pdbx_strand_id
1 'polypeptide(L)'
;MRKNQSIEVFIQNPELRERTASDMDEDRAANSKLPLVTQLAHLFEGSEMPTAASLKFIIAEYSDHLIEHVVSTTINQMGQNPFYVYPMAGHSTYFAQRLSVVNTADFDLNLDFIDPVLLKKYKTESKQNLQQRGVSFFGRETLSYFVHAGNMTISHWSHPTCTTQLAGMRCTPAGTQQVADRHFVHCHNNQTYMYESCEQSAVVVSLEIKRGKLPVSLIFSAADHTLRFQNPSDETDSRLQLCMAILAKLDYVDAIPTLKTFLKHSHHFIRWYAMQQILALDALEVLQELADMAVTDPHPEVKLAAKQTLLMIQQQEFEHAC
;
A
#
# COMPACT_ATOMS: atom_id res chain seq x y z
N MET A 1 19.05 27.47 14.34
CA MET A 1 18.86 27.08 12.92
C MET A 1 19.18 28.27 12.03
N ARG A 2 20.04 28.14 11.02
CA ARG A 2 20.20 29.21 10.02
C ARG A 2 18.92 29.28 9.20
N LYS A 3 18.38 30.49 8.98
CA LYS A 3 17.24 30.69 8.08
C LYS A 3 17.65 30.27 6.68
N ASN A 4 16.89 29.37 6.07
CA ASN A 4 17.09 29.03 4.68
C ASN A 4 16.33 30.05 3.83
N GLN A 5 17.05 31.08 3.37
CA GLN A 5 16.45 32.20 2.61
C GLN A 5 15.72 31.73 1.35
N SER A 6 16.17 30.65 0.70
CA SER A 6 15.47 30.12 -0.47
C SER A 6 14.08 29.58 -0.11
N ILE A 7 13.94 28.91 1.04
CA ILE A 7 12.64 28.42 1.52
C ILE A 7 11.71 29.59 1.84
N GLU A 8 12.22 30.64 2.49
CA GLU A 8 11.41 31.84 2.77
C GLU A 8 10.90 32.49 1.48
N VAL A 9 11.78 32.65 0.47
CA VAL A 9 11.40 33.16 -0.85
C VAL A 9 10.35 32.28 -1.53
N PHE A 10 10.52 30.96 -1.50
CA PHE A 10 9.55 30.02 -2.07
C PHE A 10 8.18 30.10 -1.40
N ILE A 11 8.14 30.12 -0.07
CA ILE A 11 6.89 30.21 0.69
C ILE A 11 6.17 31.53 0.42
N GLN A 12 6.93 32.62 0.28
CA GLN A 12 6.39 33.97 0.05
C GLN A 12 6.02 34.26 -1.41
N ASN A 13 6.37 33.38 -2.36
CA ASN A 13 6.11 33.57 -3.78
C ASN A 13 5.06 32.53 -4.29
N PRO A 14 3.76 32.91 -4.34
CA PRO A 14 2.70 32.04 -4.86
C PRO A 14 2.94 31.58 -6.29
N GLU A 15 3.40 32.47 -7.18
CA GLU A 15 3.63 32.16 -8.60
C GLU A 15 4.70 31.06 -8.77
N LEU A 16 5.78 31.12 -7.99
CA LEU A 16 6.81 30.09 -8.01
C LEU A 16 6.27 28.73 -7.53
N ARG A 17 5.39 28.72 -6.52
CA ARG A 17 4.76 27.49 -6.01
C ARG A 17 3.79 26.89 -7.02
N GLU A 18 2.95 27.74 -7.62
CA GLU A 18 2.01 27.33 -8.68
C GLU A 18 2.75 26.77 -9.89
N ARG A 19 3.82 27.45 -10.33
CA ARG A 19 4.68 26.95 -11.40
C ARG A 19 5.30 25.60 -11.04
N THR A 20 5.87 25.46 -9.84
CA THR A 20 6.45 24.19 -9.38
C THR A 20 5.43 23.05 -9.43
N ALA A 21 4.20 23.31 -8.94
CA ALA A 21 3.12 22.33 -8.98
C ALA A 21 2.70 21.99 -10.42
N SER A 22 2.62 23.00 -11.30
CA SER A 22 2.33 22.81 -12.73
C SER A 22 3.39 21.95 -13.40
N ASP A 23 4.67 22.27 -13.21
CA ASP A 23 5.80 21.52 -13.78
C ASP A 23 5.73 20.04 -13.32
N MET A 24 5.44 19.79 -12.04
CA MET A 24 5.28 18.43 -11.49
C MET A 24 4.07 17.69 -12.09
N ASP A 25 2.95 18.38 -12.33
CA ASP A 25 1.75 17.77 -12.93
C ASP A 25 1.92 17.52 -14.43
N GLU A 26 2.62 18.41 -15.14
CA GLU A 26 3.01 18.22 -16.55
C GLU A 26 3.93 17.01 -16.73
N ASP A 27 4.96 16.87 -15.88
CA ASP A 27 5.84 15.71 -15.90
C ASP A 27 5.09 14.41 -15.56
N ARG A 28 4.16 14.46 -14.59
CA ARG A 28 3.28 13.32 -14.29
C ARG A 28 2.40 12.94 -15.49
N ALA A 29 1.87 13.93 -16.21
CA ALA A 29 1.10 13.69 -17.42
C ALA A 29 1.98 13.13 -18.55
N ALA A 30 3.23 13.57 -18.67
CA ALA A 30 4.20 13.06 -19.65
C ALA A 30 4.56 11.59 -19.40
N ASN A 31 4.63 11.14 -18.14
CA ASN A 31 4.89 9.74 -17.80
C ASN A 31 3.91 8.76 -18.44
N SER A 32 2.65 9.16 -18.60
CA SER A 32 1.62 8.32 -19.24
C SER A 32 1.93 7.99 -20.71
N LYS A 33 2.81 8.78 -21.34
CA LYS A 33 3.20 8.65 -22.75
C LYS A 33 4.54 7.93 -22.93
N LEU A 34 5.19 7.49 -21.84
CA LEU A 34 6.44 6.77 -21.93
C LEU A 34 6.25 5.46 -22.71
N PRO A 35 7.25 5.02 -23.51
CA PRO A 35 7.14 3.78 -24.27
C PRO A 35 6.75 2.58 -23.42
N LEU A 36 7.40 2.39 -22.25
CA LEU A 36 7.06 1.33 -21.31
C LEU A 36 5.59 1.38 -20.87
N VAL A 37 5.10 2.56 -20.51
CA VAL A 37 3.72 2.74 -20.04
C VAL A 37 2.72 2.47 -21.16
N THR A 38 2.99 2.99 -22.36
CA THR A 38 2.14 2.78 -23.54
C THR A 38 2.05 1.29 -23.90
N GLN A 39 3.17 0.58 -23.89
CA GLN A 39 3.19 -0.85 -24.21
C GLN A 39 2.50 -1.69 -23.13
N LEU A 40 2.70 -1.36 -21.85
CA LEU A 40 1.96 -2.01 -20.76
C LEU A 40 0.46 -1.76 -20.90
N ALA A 41 0.03 -0.51 -21.10
CA ALA A 41 -1.38 -0.17 -21.30
C ALA A 41 -2.01 -0.99 -22.44
N HIS A 42 -1.32 -1.10 -23.57
CA HIS A 42 -1.78 -1.91 -24.70
C HIS A 42 -1.95 -3.39 -24.34
N LEU A 43 -1.04 -3.98 -23.56
CA LEU A 43 -1.21 -5.36 -23.08
C LEU A 43 -2.46 -5.52 -22.20
N PHE A 44 -2.84 -4.50 -21.43
CA PHE A 44 -4.01 -4.52 -20.54
C PHE A 44 -5.34 -4.11 -21.22
N GLU A 45 -5.36 -3.66 -22.48
CA GLU A 45 -6.61 -3.28 -23.19
C GLU A 45 -7.60 -4.46 -23.36
N GLY A 46 -7.10 -5.70 -23.35
CA GLY A 46 -7.93 -6.91 -23.43
C GLY A 46 -8.60 -7.31 -22.11
N SER A 47 -9.60 -8.19 -22.18
CA SER A 47 -10.20 -8.83 -20.99
C SER A 47 -9.31 -9.90 -20.37
N GLU A 48 -8.41 -10.49 -21.16
CA GLU A 48 -7.46 -11.50 -20.68
C GLU A 48 -6.28 -10.84 -19.95
N MET A 49 -5.75 -11.56 -18.95
CA MET A 49 -4.58 -11.12 -18.22
C MET A 49 -3.32 -11.27 -19.07
N PRO A 50 -2.46 -10.24 -19.17
CA PRO A 50 -1.16 -10.40 -19.81
C PRO A 50 -0.34 -11.51 -19.17
N THR A 51 0.36 -12.29 -19.98
CA THR A 51 1.24 -13.33 -19.44
C THR A 51 2.44 -12.70 -18.75
N ALA A 52 2.96 -13.35 -17.71
CA ALA A 52 4.19 -12.92 -17.05
C ALA A 52 5.38 -12.82 -18.01
N ALA A 53 5.43 -13.66 -19.06
CA ALA A 53 6.48 -13.61 -20.07
C ALA A 53 6.42 -12.33 -20.91
N SER A 54 5.22 -11.94 -21.37
CA SER A 54 4.99 -10.70 -22.11
C SER A 54 5.33 -9.46 -21.27
N LEU A 55 4.93 -9.45 -20.00
CA LEU A 55 5.24 -8.36 -19.07
C LEU A 55 6.74 -8.23 -18.81
N LYS A 56 7.43 -9.35 -18.55
CA LYS A 56 8.89 -9.37 -18.35
C LYS A 56 9.63 -8.86 -19.59
N PHE A 57 9.20 -9.26 -20.79
CA PHE A 57 9.80 -8.80 -22.04
C PHE A 57 9.69 -7.27 -22.18
N ILE A 58 8.48 -6.72 -22.04
CA ILE A 58 8.24 -5.27 -22.17
C ILE A 58 8.99 -4.47 -21.09
N ILE A 59 8.99 -4.92 -19.85
CA ILE A 59 9.73 -4.24 -18.77
C ILE A 59 11.23 -4.25 -19.08
N ALA A 60 11.81 -5.40 -19.46
CA ALA A 60 13.24 -5.49 -19.74
C ALA A 60 13.66 -4.60 -20.92
N GLU A 61 12.84 -4.52 -21.97
CA GLU A 61 13.11 -3.74 -23.18
C GLU A 61 13.12 -2.23 -22.92
N TYR A 62 12.18 -1.72 -22.11
CA TYR A 62 11.97 -0.26 -21.99
C TYR A 62 12.41 0.36 -20.66
N SER A 63 12.92 -0.43 -19.69
CA SER A 63 13.32 0.10 -18.38
C SER A 63 14.47 1.10 -18.43
N ASP A 64 15.46 0.89 -19.31
CA ASP A 64 16.61 1.80 -19.43
C ASP A 64 16.15 3.19 -19.91
N HIS A 65 15.23 3.24 -20.89
CA HIS A 65 14.62 4.49 -21.36
C HIS A 65 13.76 5.18 -20.29
N LEU A 66 13.02 4.41 -19.48
CA LEU A 66 12.27 4.96 -18.35
C LEU A 66 13.23 5.67 -17.38
N ILE A 67 14.32 5.01 -16.99
CA ILE A 67 15.28 5.56 -16.03
C ILE A 67 15.97 6.81 -16.60
N GLU A 68 16.43 6.76 -17.85
CA GLU A 68 17.04 7.90 -18.51
C GLU A 68 16.09 9.11 -18.56
N HIS A 69 14.82 8.87 -18.88
CA HIS A 69 13.80 9.92 -18.87
C HIS A 69 13.60 10.52 -17.47
N VAL A 70 13.37 9.69 -16.45
CA VAL A 70 13.15 10.16 -15.07
C VAL A 70 14.35 10.97 -14.57
N VAL A 71 15.57 10.48 -14.80
CA VAL A 71 16.81 11.13 -14.36
C VAL A 71 17.02 12.46 -15.10
N SER A 72 16.91 12.46 -16.43
CA SER A 72 17.13 13.68 -17.23
C SER A 72 16.10 14.76 -16.93
N THR A 73 14.81 14.41 -16.85
CA THR A 73 13.74 15.33 -16.45
C THR A 73 13.99 15.88 -15.06
N THR A 74 14.31 15.03 -14.08
CA THR A 74 14.58 15.47 -12.71
C THR A 74 15.76 16.43 -12.63
N ILE A 75 16.89 16.11 -13.26
CA ILE A 75 18.08 16.98 -13.28
C ILE A 75 17.75 18.33 -13.93
N ASN A 76 17.07 18.31 -15.08
CA ASN A 76 16.71 19.53 -15.79
C ASN A 76 15.79 20.43 -14.96
N GLN A 77 14.76 19.85 -14.35
CA GLN A 77 13.80 20.60 -13.54
C GLN A 77 14.40 21.11 -12.24
N MET A 78 15.18 20.29 -11.53
CA MET A 78 15.89 20.72 -10.32
C MET A 78 16.93 21.82 -10.60
N GLY A 79 17.54 21.81 -11.80
CA GLY A 79 18.46 22.86 -12.24
C GLY A 79 17.77 24.21 -12.47
N GLN A 80 16.49 24.21 -12.83
CA GLN A 80 15.69 25.41 -13.04
C GLN A 80 14.95 25.85 -11.77
N ASN A 81 14.59 24.89 -10.93
CA ASN A 81 13.76 25.07 -9.76
C ASN A 81 14.25 24.18 -8.60
N PRO A 82 14.93 24.76 -7.59
CA PRO A 82 15.49 23.97 -6.48
C PRO A 82 14.43 23.37 -5.55
N PHE A 83 13.15 23.73 -5.72
CA PHE A 83 12.02 23.18 -4.99
C PHE A 83 11.23 22.13 -5.78
N TYR A 84 11.62 21.89 -7.03
CA TYR A 84 11.05 20.79 -7.80
C TYR A 84 11.37 19.46 -7.13
N VAL A 85 10.34 18.62 -7.02
CA VAL A 85 10.47 17.24 -6.58
C VAL A 85 9.77 16.38 -7.63
N TYR A 86 10.47 15.39 -8.17
CA TYR A 86 9.84 14.47 -9.10
C TYR A 86 8.63 13.81 -8.41
N PRO A 87 7.45 13.71 -9.05
CA PRO A 87 6.22 13.27 -8.39
C PRO A 87 6.39 11.95 -7.61
N MET A 88 6.55 12.06 -6.29
CA MET A 88 6.58 10.90 -5.39
C MET A 88 5.14 10.62 -4.95
N ALA A 89 4.48 9.68 -5.62
CA ALA A 89 3.26 9.08 -5.08
C ALA A 89 3.61 7.66 -4.64
N GLY A 90 3.75 7.39 -3.35
CA GLY A 90 4.03 6.03 -2.92
C GLY A 90 4.41 5.87 -1.47
N HIS A 91 4.24 4.64 -1.00
CA HIS A 91 4.77 4.20 0.28
C HIS A 91 6.30 4.09 0.17
N SER A 92 7.02 5.11 0.62
CA SER A 92 8.43 4.96 0.92
C SER A 92 8.57 4.23 2.25
N THR A 93 9.55 3.34 2.32
CA THR A 93 10.05 2.87 3.61
C THR A 93 11.26 3.69 4.00
N TYR A 94 11.74 3.52 5.22
CA TYR A 94 12.92 4.23 5.70
C TYR A 94 14.16 4.06 4.80
N PHE A 95 14.29 2.92 4.12
CA PHE A 95 15.45 2.58 3.29
C PHE A 95 15.14 2.50 1.78
N ALA A 96 13.85 2.52 1.41
CA ALA A 96 13.41 2.41 0.02
C ALA A 96 12.59 3.65 -0.36
N GLN A 97 13.09 4.43 -1.30
CA GLN A 97 12.36 5.54 -1.89
C GLN A 97 11.66 5.08 -3.16
N ARG A 98 10.35 5.30 -3.23
CA ARG A 98 9.52 4.90 -4.37
C ARG A 98 9.07 6.13 -5.15
N LEU A 99 9.32 6.12 -6.45
CA LEU A 99 8.73 7.04 -7.43
C LEU A 99 7.61 6.31 -8.18
N SER A 100 6.38 6.80 -8.10
CA SER A 100 5.29 6.30 -8.94
C SER A 100 5.40 6.93 -10.32
N VAL A 101 5.61 6.10 -11.34
CA VAL A 101 5.64 6.53 -12.74
C VAL A 101 4.21 6.73 -13.24
N VAL A 102 3.35 5.73 -13.05
CA VAL A 102 1.92 5.80 -13.39
C VAL A 102 1.10 4.90 -12.47
N ASN A 103 -0.11 5.35 -12.15
CA ASN A 103 -1.13 4.59 -11.44
C ASN A 103 -2.37 4.53 -12.34
N THR A 104 -2.78 3.33 -12.72
CA THR A 104 -3.93 3.08 -13.61
C THR A 104 -4.97 2.20 -12.90
N ALA A 105 -6.11 1.94 -13.54
CA ALA A 105 -7.07 0.98 -13.01
C ALA A 105 -6.51 -0.46 -12.96
N ASP A 106 -5.57 -0.79 -13.85
CA ASP A 106 -5.10 -2.16 -14.06
C ASP A 106 -3.76 -2.47 -13.38
N PHE A 107 -2.88 -1.47 -13.26
CA PHE A 107 -1.56 -1.62 -12.67
C PHE A 107 -0.99 -0.31 -12.10
N ASP A 108 -0.03 -0.46 -11.18
CA ASP A 108 0.87 0.61 -10.74
C ASP A 108 2.30 0.29 -11.21
N LEU A 109 2.94 1.27 -11.86
CA LEU A 109 4.35 1.17 -12.26
C LEU A 109 5.18 2.11 -11.41
N ASN A 110 6.20 1.55 -10.75
CA ASN A 110 7.02 2.25 -9.77
C ASN A 110 8.51 2.04 -10.05
N LEU A 111 9.32 3.00 -9.62
CA LEU A 111 10.76 2.91 -9.54
C LEU A 111 11.19 3.02 -8.08
N ASP A 112 11.84 1.98 -7.57
CA ASP A 112 12.30 1.86 -6.20
C ASP A 112 13.81 2.02 -6.13
N PHE A 113 14.28 2.89 -5.23
CA PHE A 113 15.69 3.12 -4.92
C PHE A 113 15.98 2.65 -3.50
N ILE A 114 16.89 1.69 -3.36
CA ILE A 114 17.24 1.10 -2.08
C ILE A 114 18.60 1.63 -1.61
N ASP A 115 18.64 2.22 -0.41
CA ASP A 115 19.88 2.66 0.22
C ASP A 115 20.47 1.54 1.11
N PRO A 116 21.72 1.10 0.87
CA PRO A 116 22.33 -0.01 1.60
C PRO A 116 22.62 0.33 3.06
N VAL A 117 22.97 1.59 3.36
CA VAL A 117 23.29 2.04 4.72
C VAL A 117 22.01 2.07 5.56
N LEU A 118 20.94 2.64 5.00
CA LEU A 118 19.64 2.70 5.68
C LEU A 118 19.01 1.32 5.82
N LEU A 119 19.14 0.43 4.82
CA LEU A 119 18.66 -0.95 4.92
C LEU A 119 19.39 -1.69 6.03
N LYS A 120 20.73 -1.58 6.09
CA LYS A 120 21.54 -2.20 7.15
C LYS A 120 21.14 -1.69 8.54
N LYS A 121 20.93 -0.38 8.68
CA LYS A 121 20.45 0.22 9.93
C LYS A 121 19.08 -0.32 10.32
N TYR A 122 18.11 -0.26 9.40
CA TYR A 122 16.77 -0.80 9.59
C TYR A 122 16.78 -2.27 10.02
N LYS A 123 17.61 -3.11 9.38
CA LYS A 123 17.73 -4.53 9.73
C LYS A 123 18.34 -4.77 11.09
N THR A 124 19.29 -3.93 11.51
CA THR A 124 19.89 -4.01 12.83
C THR A 124 18.87 -3.66 13.92
N GLU A 125 18.12 -2.58 13.74
CA GLU A 125 17.06 -2.15 14.65
C GLU A 125 15.88 -3.15 14.67
N SER A 126 15.49 -3.66 13.49
CA SER A 126 14.40 -4.63 13.37
C SER A 126 14.73 -5.97 14.03
N LYS A 127 16.00 -6.41 14.02
CA LYS A 127 16.43 -7.61 14.75
C LYS A 127 16.26 -7.48 16.26
N GLN A 128 16.37 -6.28 16.81
CA GLN A 128 16.15 -6.02 18.23
C GLN A 128 14.65 -6.05 18.59
N ASN A 129 13.79 -5.79 17.60
CA ASN A 129 12.33 -5.71 17.75
C ASN A 129 11.59 -6.73 16.86
N LEU A 130 12.07 -7.98 16.81
CA LEU A 130 11.48 -9.03 15.96
C LEU A 130 9.97 -9.23 16.16
N GLN A 131 9.48 -9.04 17.38
CA GLN A 131 8.05 -9.12 17.71
C GLN A 131 7.20 -8.05 17.03
N GLN A 132 7.81 -6.92 16.64
CA GLN A 132 7.16 -5.83 15.92
C GLN A 132 7.42 -5.88 14.41
N ARG A 133 8.27 -6.81 13.94
CA ARG A 133 8.57 -6.96 12.50
C ARG A 133 7.39 -7.66 11.83
N GLY A 134 6.76 -6.96 10.89
CA GLY A 134 5.72 -7.52 10.03
C GLY A 134 6.27 -8.06 8.70
N VAL A 135 5.65 -9.12 8.18
CA VAL A 135 5.75 -9.55 6.78
C VAL A 135 4.44 -9.18 6.10
N SER A 136 4.50 -8.23 5.18
CA SER A 136 3.32 -7.67 4.52
C SER A 136 3.07 -8.33 3.16
N PHE A 137 1.83 -8.77 2.96
CA PHE A 137 1.31 -9.28 1.70
C PHE A 137 0.22 -8.33 1.21
N PHE A 138 0.47 -7.65 0.10
CA PHE A 138 -0.44 -6.63 -0.41
C PHE A 138 -1.66 -7.21 -1.15
N GLY A 139 -1.71 -8.53 -1.33
CA GLY A 139 -2.81 -9.19 -2.03
C GLY A 139 -2.79 -8.94 -3.53
N ARG A 140 -1.65 -8.52 -4.10
CA ARG A 140 -1.51 -8.18 -5.52
C ARG A 140 -0.38 -8.99 -6.13
N GLU A 141 -0.50 -9.30 -7.42
CA GLU A 141 0.62 -9.85 -8.17
C GLU A 141 1.64 -8.73 -8.42
N THR A 142 2.93 -9.03 -8.22
CA THR A 142 4.01 -8.06 -8.38
C THR A 142 5.15 -8.65 -9.20
N LEU A 143 5.62 -7.87 -10.17
CA LEU A 143 6.81 -8.13 -10.97
C LEU A 143 7.86 -7.06 -10.65
N SER A 144 8.99 -7.47 -10.09
CA SER A 144 10.11 -6.59 -9.76
C SER A 144 11.29 -6.91 -10.66
N TYR A 145 11.71 -5.95 -11.48
CA TYR A 145 12.88 -6.01 -12.34
C TYR A 145 14.03 -5.24 -11.72
N PHE A 146 15.07 -5.95 -11.30
CA PHE A 146 16.24 -5.37 -10.67
C PHE A 146 17.19 -4.84 -11.74
N VAL A 147 17.00 -3.58 -12.17
CA VAL A 147 17.88 -2.94 -13.16
C VAL A 147 19.32 -2.95 -12.67
N HIS A 148 19.51 -2.59 -11.40
CA HIS A 148 20.75 -2.79 -10.68
C HIS A 148 20.42 -3.36 -9.29
N ALA A 149 20.96 -4.54 -8.98
CA ALA A 149 20.64 -5.27 -7.76
C ALA A 149 21.53 -4.88 -6.58
N GLY A 150 22.69 -4.24 -6.78
CA GLY A 150 23.56 -3.80 -5.69
C GLY A 150 23.97 -4.93 -4.72
N ASN A 151 24.13 -6.15 -5.25
CA ASN A 151 24.35 -7.38 -4.49
C ASN A 151 23.25 -7.69 -3.45
N MET A 152 21.99 -7.46 -3.83
CA MET A 152 20.82 -7.66 -2.96
C MET A 152 20.62 -9.14 -2.61
N THR A 153 20.33 -9.41 -1.35
CA THR A 153 19.71 -10.64 -0.87
C THR A 153 18.28 -10.35 -0.45
N ILE A 154 17.34 -11.17 -0.91
CA ILE A 154 15.93 -11.12 -0.50
C ILE A 154 15.51 -12.42 0.18
N SER A 155 14.49 -12.34 1.04
CA SER A 155 13.80 -13.51 1.59
C SER A 155 12.40 -13.61 1.00
N HIS A 156 12.01 -14.79 0.53
CA HIS A 156 10.70 -15.07 -0.02
C HIS A 156 9.75 -15.59 1.04
N TRP A 157 8.48 -15.23 0.93
CA TRP A 157 7.44 -15.62 1.85
C TRP A 157 6.15 -15.93 1.10
N SER A 158 5.35 -16.84 1.65
CA SER A 158 4.04 -17.19 1.12
C SER A 158 3.04 -17.43 2.23
N HIS A 159 1.75 -17.40 1.89
CA HIS A 159 0.69 -17.92 2.76
C HIS A 159 -0.32 -18.74 1.93
N PRO A 160 -1.15 -19.59 2.57
CA PRO A 160 -2.24 -20.26 1.88
C PRO A 160 -3.22 -19.25 1.28
N THR A 161 -3.74 -19.48 0.07
CA THR A 161 -4.66 -18.58 -0.65
C THR A 161 -6.08 -18.52 -0.06
N CYS A 162 -6.27 -18.86 1.22
CA CYS A 162 -7.58 -18.82 1.85
C CYS A 162 -7.96 -17.37 2.17
N THR A 163 -9.01 -16.86 1.52
CA THR A 163 -9.47 -15.47 1.66
C THR A 163 -10.64 -15.29 2.62
N THR A 164 -11.22 -16.40 3.12
CA THR A 164 -12.47 -16.38 3.90
C THR A 164 -12.34 -16.95 5.31
N GLN A 165 -11.27 -17.70 5.59
CA GLN A 165 -10.94 -18.19 6.94
C GLN A 165 -9.53 -17.73 7.30
N LEU A 166 -9.46 -16.52 7.86
CA LEU A 166 -8.19 -15.89 8.22
C LEU A 166 -7.74 -16.30 9.64
N ALA A 167 -8.66 -16.82 10.45
CA ALA A 167 -8.38 -17.32 11.79
C ALA A 167 -7.29 -18.41 11.77
N GLY A 168 -6.24 -18.21 12.56
CA GLY A 168 -5.12 -19.16 12.65
C GLY A 168 -4.20 -19.18 11.42
N MET A 169 -4.38 -18.28 10.46
CA MET A 169 -3.49 -18.20 9.30
C MET A 169 -2.04 -17.94 9.71
N ARG A 170 -1.14 -18.57 8.95
CA ARG A 170 0.30 -18.39 9.08
C ARG A 170 0.96 -18.18 7.73
N CYS A 171 2.02 -17.39 7.70
CA CYS A 171 2.91 -17.32 6.57
C CYS A 171 4.06 -18.33 6.71
N THR A 172 4.71 -18.65 5.60
CA THR A 172 5.86 -19.56 5.55
C THR A 172 7.01 -18.92 4.79
N PRO A 173 8.23 -18.92 5.35
CA PRO A 173 9.41 -18.53 4.59
C PRO A 173 9.67 -19.55 3.48
N ALA A 174 9.97 -19.06 2.28
CA ALA A 174 10.24 -19.85 1.08
C ALA A 174 11.72 -19.81 0.67
N GLY A 175 12.60 -19.38 1.59
CA GLY A 175 14.04 -19.32 1.41
C GLY A 175 14.56 -17.92 1.08
N THR A 176 15.87 -17.84 0.90
CA THR A 176 16.58 -16.60 0.56
C THR A 176 17.21 -16.72 -0.81
N GLN A 177 17.28 -15.60 -1.53
CA GLN A 177 17.85 -15.53 -2.86
C GLN A 177 18.76 -14.31 -2.98
N GLN A 178 19.94 -14.50 -3.56
CA GLN A 178 20.78 -13.41 -4.05
C GLN A 178 20.29 -13.02 -5.44
N VAL A 179 20.07 -11.73 -5.65
CA VAL A 179 19.48 -11.19 -6.88
C VAL A 179 20.59 -10.56 -7.72
N ALA A 180 20.64 -10.91 -9.00
CA ALA A 180 21.57 -10.34 -9.97
C ALA A 180 20.95 -9.14 -10.70
N ASP A 181 21.79 -8.32 -11.32
CA ASP A 181 21.35 -7.28 -12.24
C ASP A 181 20.53 -7.90 -13.38
N ARG A 182 19.50 -7.18 -13.80
CA ARG A 182 18.50 -7.60 -14.81
C ARG A 182 17.72 -8.86 -14.44
N HIS A 183 17.66 -9.21 -13.16
CA HIS A 183 16.85 -10.34 -12.69
C HIS A 183 15.40 -9.93 -12.40
N PHE A 184 14.47 -10.84 -12.68
CA PHE A 184 13.06 -10.68 -12.32
C PHE A 184 12.70 -11.49 -11.09
N VAL A 185 12.05 -10.84 -10.15
CA VAL A 185 11.32 -11.49 -9.06
C VAL A 185 9.83 -11.34 -9.34
N HIS A 186 9.11 -12.45 -9.30
CA HIS A 186 7.68 -12.50 -9.56
C HIS A 186 6.97 -13.11 -8.36
N CYS A 187 6.09 -12.35 -7.74
CA CYS A 187 5.27 -12.79 -6.61
C CYS A 187 3.80 -12.77 -6.99
N HIS A 188 3.12 -13.89 -6.80
CA HIS A 188 1.66 -13.95 -6.86
C HIS A 188 1.01 -13.24 -5.66
N ASN A 189 -0.31 -13.11 -5.69
CA ASN A 189 -1.07 -12.37 -4.67
C ASN A 189 -0.98 -12.92 -3.23
N ASN A 190 -0.52 -14.15 -3.05
CA ASN A 190 -0.26 -14.80 -1.76
C ASN A 190 1.24 -14.97 -1.46
N GLN A 191 2.10 -14.29 -2.22
CA GLN A 191 3.55 -14.32 -2.09
C GLN A 191 4.08 -12.90 -1.90
N THR A 192 5.24 -12.77 -1.28
CA THR A 192 5.95 -11.51 -1.14
C THR A 192 7.43 -11.79 -0.94
N TYR A 193 8.26 -10.77 -1.05
CA TYR A 193 9.65 -10.84 -0.62
C TYR A 193 10.02 -9.66 0.27
N MET A 194 11.04 -9.85 1.10
CA MET A 194 11.64 -8.78 1.90
C MET A 194 13.10 -8.59 1.50
N TYR A 195 13.54 -7.34 1.37
CA TYR A 195 14.96 -7.01 1.26
C TYR A 195 15.67 -7.42 2.54
N GLU A 196 16.72 -8.23 2.49
CA GLU A 196 17.50 -8.67 3.67
C GLU A 196 18.83 -7.92 3.81
N SER A 197 19.52 -7.68 2.70
CA SER A 197 20.76 -6.90 2.66
C SER A 197 21.08 -6.47 1.25
N CYS A 198 21.78 -5.35 1.09
CA CYS A 198 22.51 -5.01 -0.14
C CYS A 198 23.85 -4.36 0.23
N GLU A 199 24.82 -4.46 -0.67
CA GLU A 199 26.15 -3.87 -0.49
C GLU A 199 26.26 -2.51 -1.17
N GLN A 200 25.49 -2.31 -2.23
CA GLN A 200 25.40 -1.08 -3.00
C GLN A 200 23.93 -0.67 -3.14
N SER A 201 23.72 0.56 -3.60
CA SER A 201 22.37 1.02 -3.92
C SER A 201 21.75 0.12 -4.98
N ALA A 202 20.46 -0.17 -4.85
CA ALA A 202 19.72 -0.95 -5.83
C ALA A 202 18.63 -0.10 -6.48
N VAL A 203 18.35 -0.39 -7.75
CA VAL A 203 17.29 0.24 -8.55
C VAL A 203 16.39 -0.85 -9.08
N VAL A 204 15.10 -0.77 -8.73
CA VAL A 204 14.10 -1.79 -9.08
C VAL A 204 12.92 -1.14 -9.76
N VAL A 205 12.55 -1.64 -10.94
CA VAL A 205 11.27 -1.31 -11.58
C VAL A 205 10.23 -2.30 -11.07
N SER A 206 9.19 -1.81 -10.41
CA SER A 206 8.14 -2.64 -9.80
C SER A 206 6.81 -2.39 -10.50
N LEU A 207 6.22 -3.46 -11.05
CA LEU A 207 4.87 -3.48 -11.59
C LEU A 207 3.94 -4.21 -10.62
N GLU A 208 2.99 -3.51 -10.03
CA GLU A 208 1.93 -4.10 -9.21
C GLU A 208 0.65 -4.23 -10.05
N ILE A 209 0.11 -5.44 -10.16
CA ILE A 209 -1.07 -5.71 -10.98
C ILE A 209 -2.32 -5.68 -10.09
N LYS A 210 -3.32 -4.88 -10.46
CA LYS A 210 -4.56 -4.66 -9.69
C LYS A 210 -5.67 -5.64 -10.05
N ARG A 211 -5.61 -6.25 -11.24
CA ARG A 211 -6.54 -7.32 -11.65
C ARG A 211 -6.26 -8.60 -10.84
N GLY A 212 -7.32 -9.27 -10.37
CA GLY A 212 -7.19 -10.51 -9.60
C GLY A 212 -6.61 -10.33 -8.18
N LYS A 213 -6.61 -9.09 -7.66
CA LYS A 213 -6.15 -8.81 -6.29
C LYS A 213 -7.07 -9.44 -5.24
N LEU A 214 -6.48 -9.83 -4.12
CA LEU A 214 -7.20 -10.15 -2.89
C LEU A 214 -7.79 -8.87 -2.31
N PRO A 215 -8.97 -8.92 -1.67
CA PRO A 215 -9.64 -7.72 -1.15
C PRO A 215 -8.95 -7.12 0.09
N VAL A 216 -8.07 -7.90 0.73
CA VAL A 216 -7.33 -7.50 1.94
C VAL A 216 -5.84 -7.71 1.73
N SER A 217 -5.05 -6.82 2.32
CA SER A 217 -3.64 -7.00 2.59
C SER A 217 -3.47 -7.58 4.00
N LEU A 218 -2.51 -8.49 4.14
CA LEU A 218 -2.29 -9.25 5.37
C LEU A 218 -0.90 -8.95 5.91
N ILE A 219 -0.81 -8.74 7.22
CA ILE A 219 0.48 -8.55 7.90
C ILE A 219 0.65 -9.67 8.93
N PHE A 220 1.69 -10.46 8.75
CA PHE A 220 2.07 -11.54 9.64
C PHE A 220 3.24 -11.11 10.54
N SER A 221 3.28 -11.61 11.76
CA SER A 221 4.44 -11.44 12.63
C SER A 221 5.63 -12.24 12.10
N ALA A 222 6.78 -11.62 11.92
CA ALA A 222 7.99 -12.31 11.49
C ALA A 222 8.59 -13.22 12.58
N ALA A 223 8.12 -13.11 13.83
CA ALA A 223 8.63 -13.89 14.96
C ALA A 223 7.95 -15.28 15.08
N ASP A 224 6.63 -15.34 14.91
CA ASP A 224 5.84 -16.56 15.06
C ASP A 224 5.01 -16.93 13.81
N HIS A 225 5.11 -16.09 12.78
CA HIS A 225 4.48 -16.23 11.47
C HIS A 225 2.95 -16.19 11.49
N THR A 226 2.34 -15.74 12.59
CA THR A 226 0.89 -15.66 12.72
C THR A 226 0.33 -14.35 12.17
N LEU A 227 -0.90 -14.38 11.65
CA LEU A 227 -1.59 -13.19 11.17
C LEU A 227 -1.81 -12.20 12.33
N ARG A 228 -1.47 -10.92 12.11
CA ARG A 228 -1.63 -9.84 13.09
C ARG A 228 -2.61 -8.77 12.64
N PHE A 229 -2.52 -8.37 11.38
CA PHE A 229 -3.35 -7.30 10.84
C PHE A 229 -3.94 -7.67 9.49
N GLN A 230 -5.11 -7.11 9.24
CA GLN A 230 -5.81 -7.15 7.98
C GLN A 230 -6.16 -5.71 7.63
N ASN A 231 -5.72 -5.26 6.47
CA ASN A 231 -6.06 -3.94 5.96
C ASN A 231 -6.74 -4.11 4.60
N PRO A 232 -7.53 -3.14 4.14
CA PRO A 232 -7.96 -3.13 2.75
C PRO A 232 -6.74 -3.18 1.81
N SER A 233 -6.85 -3.91 0.71
CA SER A 233 -5.82 -3.87 -0.34
C SER A 233 -6.06 -2.74 -1.34
N ASP A 234 -7.24 -2.13 -1.32
CA ASP A 234 -7.62 -1.01 -2.19
C ASP A 234 -7.39 0.34 -1.50
N GLU A 235 -6.91 1.31 -2.27
CA GLU A 235 -6.67 2.66 -1.78
C GLU A 235 -7.98 3.39 -1.47
N THR A 236 -9.02 3.17 -2.26
CA THR A 236 -10.37 3.72 -2.05
C THR A 236 -10.91 3.27 -0.71
N ASP A 237 -10.86 1.97 -0.44
CA ASP A 237 -11.32 1.39 0.83
C ASP A 237 -10.48 1.88 2.02
N SER A 238 -9.17 1.99 1.84
CA SER A 238 -8.26 2.52 2.86
C SER A 238 -8.56 4.00 3.18
N ARG A 239 -8.81 4.81 2.15
CA ARG A 239 -9.21 6.23 2.30
C ARG A 239 -10.57 6.35 2.96
N LEU A 240 -11.52 5.48 2.62
CA LEU A 240 -12.81 5.41 3.31
C LEU A 240 -12.63 5.14 4.80
N GLN A 241 -11.87 4.12 5.18
CA GLN A 241 -11.58 3.83 6.60
C GLN A 241 -10.90 5.02 7.29
N LEU A 242 -9.91 5.64 6.66
CA LEU A 242 -9.25 6.82 7.23
C LEU A 242 -10.23 7.98 7.45
N CYS A 243 -11.08 8.29 6.48
CA CYS A 243 -12.10 9.33 6.62
C CYS A 243 -13.07 9.03 7.77
N MET A 244 -13.54 7.79 7.88
CA MET A 244 -14.42 7.38 9.00
C MET A 244 -13.70 7.52 10.35
N ALA A 245 -12.43 7.13 10.42
CA ALA A 245 -11.61 7.25 11.62
C ALA A 245 -11.43 8.70 12.06
N ILE A 246 -11.19 9.61 11.10
CA ILE A 246 -11.06 11.04 11.37
C ILE A 246 -12.38 11.59 11.94
N LEU A 247 -13.52 11.26 11.33
CA LEU A 247 -14.83 11.71 11.81
C LEU A 247 -15.11 11.22 13.24
N ALA A 248 -14.81 9.94 13.53
CA ALA A 248 -14.93 9.39 14.86
C ALA A 248 -13.98 10.07 15.87
N LYS A 249 -12.73 10.35 15.49
CA LYS A 249 -11.74 11.03 16.36
C LYS A 249 -12.02 12.50 16.61
N LEU A 250 -12.81 13.14 15.76
CA LEU A 250 -13.28 14.50 15.94
C LEU A 250 -14.62 14.56 16.68
N ASP A 251 -15.11 13.41 17.18
CA ASP A 251 -16.41 13.26 17.85
C ASP A 251 -17.57 13.87 17.04
N TYR A 252 -17.49 13.78 15.71
CA TYR A 252 -18.46 14.41 14.81
C TYR A 252 -19.69 13.52 14.63
N VAL A 253 -20.57 13.50 15.65
CA VAL A 253 -21.79 12.68 15.74
C VAL A 253 -22.72 12.86 14.53
N ASP A 254 -22.78 14.07 13.96
CA ASP A 254 -23.59 14.36 12.76
C ASP A 254 -23.18 13.54 11.52
N ALA A 255 -22.01 12.89 11.52
CA ALA A 255 -21.62 11.97 10.46
C ALA A 255 -22.32 10.59 10.53
N ILE A 256 -22.97 10.22 11.63
CA ILE A 256 -23.58 8.89 11.80
C ILE A 256 -24.50 8.50 10.61
N PRO A 257 -25.42 9.35 10.11
CA PRO A 257 -26.25 9.00 8.96
C PRO A 257 -25.43 8.66 7.70
N THR A 258 -24.33 9.39 7.46
CA THR A 258 -23.41 9.10 6.36
C THR A 258 -22.65 7.80 6.59
N LEU A 259 -22.15 7.55 7.81
CA LEU A 259 -21.45 6.31 8.16
C LEU A 259 -22.35 5.08 8.00
N LYS A 260 -23.65 5.19 8.35
CA LYS A 260 -24.64 4.10 8.19
C LYS A 260 -24.78 3.63 6.74
N THR A 261 -24.50 4.49 5.75
CA THR A 261 -24.52 4.07 4.34
C THR A 261 -23.49 2.99 4.02
N PHE A 262 -22.36 2.97 4.74
CA PHE A 262 -21.29 1.97 4.56
C PHE A 262 -21.59 0.62 5.23
N LEU A 263 -22.63 0.52 6.06
CA LEU A 263 -23.10 -0.77 6.60
C LEU A 263 -23.66 -1.71 5.52
N LYS A 264 -23.88 -1.20 4.29
CA LYS A 264 -24.30 -1.98 3.12
C LYS A 264 -23.18 -2.17 2.09
N HIS A 265 -21.95 -1.80 2.43
CA HIS A 265 -20.82 -1.90 1.51
C HIS A 265 -20.57 -3.36 1.07
N SER A 266 -20.11 -3.56 -0.16
CA SER A 266 -19.83 -4.90 -0.72
C SER A 266 -18.76 -5.63 0.11
N HIS A 267 -17.73 -4.91 0.54
CA HIS A 267 -16.64 -5.43 1.35
C HIS A 267 -17.00 -5.50 2.84
N HIS A 268 -16.88 -6.70 3.42
CA HIS A 268 -17.28 -6.98 4.80
C HIS A 268 -16.49 -6.21 5.85
N PHE A 269 -15.18 -6.01 5.63
CA PHE A 269 -14.33 -5.25 6.54
C PHE A 269 -14.68 -3.75 6.56
N ILE A 270 -15.23 -3.20 5.48
CA ILE A 270 -15.74 -1.83 5.45
C ILE A 270 -17.04 -1.73 6.26
N ARG A 271 -17.96 -2.68 6.09
CA ARG A 271 -19.21 -2.73 6.89
C ARG A 271 -18.89 -2.79 8.38
N TRP A 272 -17.99 -3.70 8.77
CA TRP A 272 -17.61 -3.84 10.18
C TRP A 272 -16.86 -2.61 10.71
N TYR A 273 -15.94 -2.04 9.94
CA TYR A 273 -15.22 -0.85 10.36
C TYR A 273 -16.16 0.35 10.57
N ALA A 274 -17.12 0.55 9.67
CA ALA A 274 -18.15 1.57 9.81
C ALA A 274 -18.97 1.37 11.09
N MET A 275 -19.40 0.13 11.38
CA MET A 275 -20.08 -0.21 12.63
C MET A 275 -19.23 0.16 13.85
N GLN A 276 -17.94 -0.17 13.87
CA GLN A 276 -17.03 0.20 14.96
C GLN A 276 -16.91 1.71 15.14
N GLN A 277 -16.85 2.49 14.05
CA GLN A 277 -16.76 3.95 14.14
C GLN A 277 -18.07 4.57 14.64
N ILE A 278 -19.23 4.05 14.22
CA ILE A 278 -20.53 4.52 14.72
C ILE A 278 -20.67 4.19 16.21
N LEU A 279 -20.34 2.96 16.64
CA LEU A 279 -20.35 2.57 18.04
C LEU A 279 -19.44 3.46 18.93
N ALA A 280 -18.33 3.94 18.38
CA ALA A 280 -17.43 4.85 19.08
C ALA A 280 -17.99 6.27 19.21
N LEU A 281 -18.85 6.71 18.29
CA LEU A 281 -19.53 8.00 18.33
C LEU A 281 -20.78 7.97 19.22
N ASP A 282 -21.65 6.99 18.99
CA ASP A 282 -22.86 6.75 19.77
C ASP A 282 -23.29 5.28 19.64
N ALA A 283 -23.16 4.52 20.73
CA ALA A 283 -23.49 3.10 20.74
C ALA A 283 -25.00 2.83 20.63
N LEU A 284 -25.85 3.72 21.16
CA LEU A 284 -27.30 3.51 21.21
C LEU A 284 -27.95 3.68 19.84
N GLU A 285 -27.40 4.57 19.02
CA GLU A 285 -27.89 4.89 17.67
C GLU A 285 -27.80 3.72 16.68
N VAL A 286 -27.06 2.65 16.99
CA VAL A 286 -26.77 1.57 16.03
C VAL A 286 -27.05 0.16 16.57
N LEU A 287 -27.71 0.04 17.72
CA LEU A 287 -28.00 -1.26 18.33
C LEU A 287 -28.84 -2.16 17.43
N GLN A 288 -29.82 -1.59 16.73
CA GLN A 288 -30.67 -2.35 15.80
C GLN A 288 -29.84 -2.88 14.63
N GLU A 289 -29.06 -2.02 13.98
CA GLU A 289 -28.21 -2.43 12.86
C GLU A 289 -27.14 -3.44 13.30
N LEU A 290 -26.60 -3.31 14.51
CA LEU A 290 -25.65 -4.26 15.07
C LEU A 290 -26.31 -5.65 15.29
N ALA A 291 -27.54 -5.68 15.81
CA ALA A 291 -28.35 -6.89 15.93
C ALA A 291 -28.65 -7.52 14.56
N ASP A 292 -29.00 -6.70 13.57
CA ASP A 292 -29.24 -7.17 12.21
C ASP A 292 -27.96 -7.78 11.60
N MET A 293 -26.80 -7.13 11.78
CA MET A 293 -25.50 -7.66 11.32
C MET A 293 -25.14 -8.98 11.99
N ALA A 294 -25.42 -9.14 13.29
CA ALA A 294 -25.17 -10.37 14.04
C ALA A 294 -25.93 -11.59 13.48
N VAL A 295 -27.10 -11.37 12.88
CA VAL A 295 -27.95 -12.44 12.33
C VAL A 295 -27.73 -12.63 10.84
N THR A 296 -27.70 -11.52 10.09
CA THR A 296 -27.91 -11.53 8.64
C THR A 296 -26.68 -11.20 7.81
N ASP A 297 -25.57 -10.71 8.42
CA ASP A 297 -24.39 -10.34 7.61
C ASP A 297 -23.89 -11.58 6.83
N PRO A 298 -23.59 -11.43 5.53
CA PRO A 298 -23.15 -12.56 4.72
C PRO A 298 -21.79 -13.11 5.19
N HIS A 299 -20.96 -12.30 5.85
CA HIS A 299 -19.64 -12.70 6.30
C HIS A 299 -19.67 -13.31 7.71
N PRO A 300 -19.20 -14.56 7.91
CA PRO A 300 -19.25 -15.25 9.21
C PRO A 300 -18.52 -14.51 10.33
N GLU A 301 -17.35 -13.92 10.05
CA GLU A 301 -16.57 -13.21 11.07
C GLU A 301 -17.26 -11.92 11.52
N VAL A 302 -17.97 -11.23 10.61
CA VAL A 302 -18.71 -10.02 10.95
C VAL A 302 -19.92 -10.36 11.82
N LYS A 303 -20.64 -11.44 11.50
CA LYS A 303 -21.71 -11.97 12.37
C LYS A 303 -21.20 -12.28 13.76
N LEU A 304 -20.06 -12.97 13.86
CA LEU A 304 -19.46 -13.34 15.14
C LEU A 304 -19.06 -12.10 15.94
N ALA A 305 -18.38 -11.15 15.31
CA ALA A 305 -17.94 -9.91 15.96
C ALA A 305 -19.15 -9.09 16.44
N ALA A 306 -20.18 -8.94 15.62
CA ALA A 306 -21.42 -8.25 16.01
C ALA A 306 -22.12 -8.91 17.21
N LYS A 307 -22.20 -10.26 17.24
CA LYS A 307 -22.73 -11.00 18.39
C LYS A 307 -21.93 -10.73 19.67
N GLN A 308 -20.60 -10.77 19.58
CA GLN A 308 -19.72 -10.53 20.72
C GLN A 308 -19.86 -9.11 21.24
N THR A 309 -19.92 -8.11 20.35
CA THR A 309 -20.10 -6.71 20.74
C THR A 309 -21.46 -6.47 21.40
N LEU A 310 -22.55 -7.07 20.91
CA LEU A 310 -23.87 -6.97 21.56
C LEU A 310 -23.82 -7.50 22.99
N LEU A 311 -23.18 -8.65 23.21
CA LEU A 311 -23.01 -9.22 24.55
C LEU A 311 -22.23 -8.28 25.47
N MET A 312 -21.18 -7.64 24.96
CA MET A 312 -20.38 -6.67 25.74
C MET A 312 -21.20 -5.44 26.13
N ILE A 313 -21.98 -4.87 25.20
CA ILE A 313 -22.82 -3.70 25.48
C ILE A 313 -23.89 -4.06 26.53
N GLN A 314 -24.55 -5.20 26.38
CA GLN A 314 -25.54 -5.68 27.36
C GLN A 314 -24.91 -5.83 28.75
N GLN A 315 -23.71 -6.41 28.85
CA GLN A 315 -23.01 -6.56 30.12
C GLN A 315 -22.70 -5.21 30.78
N GLN A 316 -22.26 -4.21 30.01
CA GLN A 316 -21.99 -2.86 30.53
C GLN A 316 -23.26 -2.15 31.02
N GLU A 317 -24.38 -2.29 30.32
CA GLU A 317 -25.67 -1.73 30.76
C GLU A 317 -26.14 -2.35 32.09
N PHE A 318 -25.91 -3.65 32.29
CA PHE A 318 -26.21 -4.33 33.56
C PHE A 318 -25.32 -3.85 34.72
N GLU A 319 -24.05 -3.56 34.47
CA GLU A 319 -23.10 -3.07 35.49
C GLU A 319 -23.38 -1.62 35.92
N HIS A 320 -23.86 -0.77 35.01
CA HIS A 320 -24.23 0.61 35.32
C HIS A 320 -25.63 0.78 35.95
N ALA A 321 -26.47 -0.26 35.88
CA ALA A 321 -27.80 -0.27 36.48
C ALA A 321 -27.85 -0.84 37.91
N CYS A 322 -26.75 -1.41 38.41
CA CYS A 322 -26.59 -1.94 39.78
C CYS A 322 -25.84 -0.95 40.68
#